data_AF-A0A9X1B8D6-F1
#
_entry.id   AF-A0A9X1B8D6-F1
#
_cell.length_a   1.000
_cell.length_b   1.000
_cell.length_c   1.000
_cell.angle_alpha   90.00
_cell.angle_beta   90.00
_cell.angle_gamma   90.00
#
_symmetry.space_group_name_H-M   'P 1'
#
loop_
_entity.id
_entity.type
_entity.pdbx_description
1 polymer ?
#
loop_
_entity_poly.entity_id
_entity_poly.type
_entity_poly.pdbx_seq_one_letter_code
_entity_poly.pdbx_strand_id
1 'polypeptide(L)'
;MKKSLPPPPRPSHPMLVRAPSDPAHDEDAETMTVRLDCRQGDFARARLHFLRLREPHQLRLLEDIPRAEAVRLAGGLPPYTVARLCERVPRSLGRAIVRALPEGKRQGVNLILDYRKRI
;
A
#
# COMPACT_ATOMS: atom_id res chain seq x y z
N MET A 1 58.69 -35.86 18.50
CA MET A 1 58.27 -35.00 17.37
C MET A 1 56.78 -34.68 17.54
N LYS A 2 56.42 -33.47 17.98
CA LYS A 2 55.02 -33.04 18.15
C LYS A 2 54.72 -31.98 17.08
N LYS A 3 53.90 -32.31 16.08
CA LYS A 3 53.42 -31.34 15.07
C LYS A 3 52.29 -30.51 15.68
N SER A 4 52.51 -29.21 15.85
CA SER A 4 51.44 -28.26 16.17
C SER A 4 50.53 -28.07 14.96
N LEU A 5 49.23 -28.24 15.15
CA LEU A 5 48.18 -27.88 14.20
C LEU A 5 48.00 -26.34 14.23
N PRO A 6 47.85 -25.65 13.09
CA PRO A 6 47.49 -24.24 13.10
C PRO A 6 46.05 -24.02 13.59
N PRO A 7 45.74 -22.89 14.26
CA PRO A 7 44.40 -22.61 14.75
C PRO A 7 43.41 -22.40 13.58
N PRO A 8 42.11 -22.69 13.77
CA PRO A 8 41.11 -22.46 12.74
C PRO A 8 40.98 -20.96 12.43
N PRO A 9 40.67 -20.59 11.17
CA PRO A 9 40.45 -19.20 10.80
C PRO A 9 39.25 -18.64 11.56
N ARG A 10 39.42 -17.45 12.15
CA ARG A 10 38.31 -16.70 12.75
C ARG A 10 37.31 -16.33 11.65
N PRO A 11 35.99 -16.41 11.90
CA PRO A 11 35.02 -15.87 10.97
C PRO A 11 35.16 -14.35 10.92
N SER A 12 35.82 -13.85 9.88
CA SER A 12 35.74 -12.46 9.45
C SER A 12 34.36 -12.23 8.85
N HIS A 13 33.78 -11.07 9.12
CA HIS A 13 32.44 -10.58 8.77
C HIS A 13 31.36 -10.80 9.84
N PRO A 14 30.95 -9.75 10.57
CA PRO A 14 29.62 -9.76 11.14
C PRO A 14 28.65 -9.84 9.96
N MET A 15 27.87 -10.92 9.91
CA MET A 15 26.59 -10.92 9.22
C MET A 15 25.82 -9.73 9.79
N LEU A 16 25.78 -8.62 9.04
CA LEU A 16 24.80 -7.56 9.23
C LEU A 16 23.44 -8.20 8.97
N VAL A 17 22.92 -8.91 9.99
CA VAL A 17 21.50 -9.17 10.12
C VAL A 17 20.90 -7.77 10.16
N ARG A 18 20.42 -7.32 9.01
CA ARG A 18 19.62 -6.11 8.91
C ARG A 18 18.53 -6.28 9.97
N ALA A 19 18.64 -5.50 11.04
CA ALA A 19 17.68 -5.55 12.13
C ALA A 19 16.28 -5.48 11.49
N PRO A 20 15.32 -6.30 11.93
CA PRO A 20 13.96 -6.16 11.44
C PRO A 20 13.57 -4.71 11.64
N SER A 21 13.37 -4.00 10.53
CA SER A 21 12.93 -2.61 10.55
C SER A 21 11.67 -2.54 11.40
N ASP A 22 11.53 -1.48 12.19
CA ASP A 22 10.27 -1.21 12.87
C ASP A 22 9.16 -1.14 11.83
N PRO A 23 8.12 -2.00 11.90
CA PRO A 23 7.05 -2.02 10.92
C PRO A 23 6.36 -0.66 10.78
N ALA A 24 6.37 0.20 11.81
CA ALA A 24 5.84 1.56 11.71
C ALA A 24 6.70 2.44 10.80
N HIS A 25 8.04 2.32 10.89
CA HIS A 25 8.97 3.09 10.05
C HIS A 25 8.89 2.68 8.58
N ASP A 26 8.67 1.39 8.31
CA ASP A 26 8.49 0.88 6.96
C ASP A 26 7.18 1.40 6.33
N GLU A 27 6.10 1.55 7.11
CA GLU A 27 4.82 2.08 6.61
C GLU A 27 4.89 3.57 6.25
N ASP A 28 5.62 4.37 7.02
CA ASP A 28 5.85 5.79 6.71
C ASP A 28 6.68 5.94 5.43
N ALA A 29 7.72 5.14 5.26
CA ALA A 29 8.54 5.13 4.05
C ALA A 29 7.74 4.72 2.80
N GLU A 30 6.89 3.68 2.91
CA GLU A 30 5.99 3.25 1.85
C GLU A 30 4.93 4.33 1.53
N THR A 31 4.36 4.99 2.54
CA THR A 31 3.42 6.12 2.38
C THR A 31 4.07 7.27 1.60
N MET A 32 5.31 7.62 1.94
CA MET A 32 6.06 8.66 1.23
C MET A 32 6.37 8.25 -0.22
N THR A 33 6.66 6.97 -0.45
CA THR A 33 6.89 6.43 -1.80
C THR A 33 5.62 6.55 -2.66
N VAL A 34 4.46 6.15 -2.13
CA VAL A 34 3.16 6.30 -2.84
C VAL A 34 2.91 7.77 -3.21
N ARG A 35 3.13 8.70 -2.27
CA ARG A 35 2.94 10.14 -2.53
C ARG A 35 3.88 10.65 -3.62
N LEU A 36 5.14 10.22 -3.62
CA LEU A 36 6.11 10.59 -4.64
C LEU A 36 5.69 10.07 -6.02
N ASP A 37 5.34 8.78 -6.10
CA ASP A 37 4.90 8.14 -7.34
C ASP A 37 3.62 8.82 -7.90
N CYS A 38 2.65 9.16 -7.04
CA CYS A 38 1.47 9.91 -7.43
C CYS A 38 1.80 11.28 -8.04
N ARG A 39 2.71 12.04 -7.41
CA ARG A 39 3.15 13.36 -7.91
C ARG A 39 3.90 13.25 -9.23
N GLN A 40 4.65 12.17 -9.44
CA GLN A 40 5.35 11.89 -10.69
C GLN A 40 4.42 11.34 -11.78
N GLY A 41 3.18 10.99 -11.43
CA GLY A 41 2.20 10.41 -12.35
C GLY A 41 2.35 8.90 -12.55
N ASP A 42 3.24 8.23 -11.82
CA ASP A 42 3.43 6.77 -11.86
C ASP A 42 2.39 6.06 -10.98
N PHE A 43 1.15 6.06 -11.44
CA PHE A 43 0.06 5.40 -10.71
C PHE A 43 0.14 3.87 -10.74
N ALA A 44 0.94 3.26 -11.63
CA ALA A 44 1.12 1.82 -11.61
C ALA A 44 1.95 1.42 -10.38
N ARG A 45 3.11 2.08 -10.21
CA ARG A 45 3.99 1.86 -9.08
C ARG A 45 3.37 2.32 -7.76
N ALA A 46 2.70 3.48 -7.75
CA ALA A 46 1.99 3.96 -6.57
C ALA A 46 0.98 2.94 -6.01
N ARG A 47 0.27 2.21 -6.88
CA ARG A 47 -0.70 1.18 -6.46
C ARG A 47 -0.02 -0.03 -5.84
N LEU A 48 1.15 -0.43 -6.33
CA LEU A 48 1.89 -1.55 -5.77
C LEU A 48 2.32 -1.23 -4.33
N HIS A 49 2.90 -0.05 -4.11
CA HIS A 49 3.27 0.41 -2.78
C HIS A 49 2.03 0.61 -1.88
N PHE A 50 0.97 1.18 -2.43
CA PHE A 50 -0.29 1.38 -1.69
C PHE A 50 -0.90 0.07 -1.19
N LEU A 51 -0.85 -1.01 -2.00
CA LEU A 51 -1.39 -2.32 -1.60
C LEU A 51 -0.57 -3.01 -0.51
N ARG A 52 0.68 -2.58 -0.27
CA ARG A 52 1.54 -3.09 0.81
C ARG A 52 1.27 -2.41 2.14
N LEU A 53 0.69 -1.22 2.12
CA LEU A 53 0.28 -0.49 3.32
C LEU A 53 -0.87 -1.22 4.04
N ARG A 54 -0.86 -1.18 5.37
CA ARG A 54 -2.04 -1.62 6.13
C ARG A 54 -3.19 -0.65 5.92
N GLU A 55 -4.39 -1.15 6.18
CA GLU A 55 -5.62 -0.40 5.95
C GLU A 55 -5.65 1.01 6.58
N PRO A 56 -5.23 1.21 7.84
CA PRO A 56 -5.25 2.55 8.43
C PRO A 56 -4.36 3.56 7.68
N HIS A 57 -3.26 3.10 7.09
CA HIS A 57 -2.36 3.94 6.29
C HIS A 57 -2.91 4.20 4.89
N GLN A 58 -3.57 3.20 4.29
CA GLN A 58 -4.28 3.37 3.02
C GLN A 58 -5.40 4.43 3.12
N LEU A 59 -6.18 4.39 4.19
CA LEU A 59 -7.26 5.36 4.43
C LEU A 59 -6.71 6.76 4.64
N ARG A 60 -5.75 6.92 5.56
CA ARG A 60 -5.08 8.20 5.82
C ARG A 60 -4.46 8.78 4.55
N LEU A 61 -3.77 7.95 3.76
CA LEU A 61 -3.17 8.40 2.51
C LEU A 61 -4.22 8.91 1.51
N LEU A 62 -5.34 8.21 1.34
CA LEU A 62 -6.41 8.65 0.42
C LEU A 62 -7.06 9.96 0.85
N GLU A 63 -7.09 10.24 2.15
CA GLU A 63 -7.61 11.49 2.70
C GLU A 63 -6.60 12.65 2.59
N ASP A 64 -5.31 12.35 2.67
CA ASP A 64 -4.23 13.34 2.67
C ASP A 64 -3.81 13.81 1.26
N ILE A 65 -3.96 12.97 0.24
CA ILE A 65 -3.55 13.31 -1.13
C ILE A 65 -4.64 14.10 -1.87
N PRO A 66 -4.28 14.90 -2.90
CA PRO A 66 -5.26 15.59 -3.73
C PRO A 66 -6.33 14.64 -4.27
N ARG A 67 -7.59 15.09 -4.25
CA ARG A 67 -8.75 14.29 -4.68
C ARG A 67 -8.57 13.65 -6.07
N ALA A 68 -7.96 14.38 -7.00
CA ALA A 68 -7.69 13.86 -8.35
C ALA A 68 -6.70 12.69 -8.32
N GLU A 69 -5.67 12.75 -7.48
CA GLU A 69 -4.69 11.66 -7.29
C GLU A 69 -5.35 10.47 -6.60
N ALA A 70 -6.15 10.69 -5.56
CA ALA A 70 -6.90 9.62 -4.88
C ALA A 70 -7.81 8.86 -5.86
N VAL A 71 -8.52 9.60 -6.72
CA VAL A 71 -9.36 9.02 -7.78
C VAL A 71 -8.52 8.21 -8.77
N ARG A 72 -7.40 8.75 -9.28
CA ARG A 72 -6.53 8.06 -10.23
C ARG A 72 -5.86 6.82 -9.62
N LEU A 73 -5.45 6.90 -8.36
CA LEU A 73 -4.87 5.81 -7.60
C LEU A 73 -5.89 4.66 -7.47
N ALA A 74 -7.08 4.95 -6.93
CA ALA A 74 -8.16 3.98 -6.75
C ALA A 74 -8.67 3.38 -8.08
N GLY A 75 -8.58 4.15 -9.17
CA GLY A 75 -8.99 3.75 -10.51
C GLY A 75 -8.39 2.44 -11.01
N GLY A 76 -7.20 2.04 -10.54
CA GLY A 76 -6.56 0.77 -10.90
C GLY A 76 -6.54 -0.30 -9.81
N LEU A 77 -7.13 -0.06 -8.65
CA LEU A 77 -7.18 -1.06 -7.57
C LEU A 77 -8.22 -2.17 -7.84
N PRO A 78 -8.12 -3.35 -7.21
CA PRO A 78 -9.15 -4.37 -7.32
C PRO A 78 -10.54 -3.87 -6.84
N PRO A 79 -11.65 -4.28 -7.45
CA PRO A 79 -13.00 -3.83 -7.07
C PRO A 79 -13.31 -4.02 -5.58
N TYR A 80 -12.92 -5.16 -5.02
CA TYR A 80 -13.05 -5.45 -3.59
C TYR A 80 -12.31 -4.45 -2.71
N THR A 81 -11.06 -4.13 -3.07
CA THR A 81 -10.24 -3.14 -2.35
C THR A 81 -10.90 -1.77 -2.39
N VAL A 82 -11.39 -1.35 -3.56
CA VAL A 82 -12.10 -0.06 -3.72
C VAL A 82 -13.37 -0.03 -2.86
N ALA A 83 -14.19 -1.08 -2.89
CA ALA A 83 -15.41 -1.15 -2.10
C ALA A 83 -15.13 -1.00 -0.60
N ARG A 84 -14.17 -1.78 -0.07
CA ARG A 84 -13.77 -1.71 1.34
C ARG A 84 -13.25 -0.32 1.74
N LEU A 85 -12.47 0.33 0.90
CA LEU A 85 -11.97 1.69 1.18
C LEU A 85 -13.11 2.71 1.16
N CYS A 86 -14.02 2.62 0.18
CA CYS A 86 -15.18 3.51 0.04
C CYS A 86 -16.16 3.46 1.22
N GLU A 87 -16.16 2.38 2.02
CA GLU A 87 -16.98 2.27 3.24
C GLU A 87 -16.41 3.07 4.42
N ARG A 88 -15.10 3.31 4.42
CA ARG A 88 -14.37 3.87 5.55
C ARG A 88 -13.89 5.30 5.32
N VAL A 89 -13.58 5.65 4.08
CA VAL A 89 -13.25 7.04 3.70
C VAL A 89 -14.48 7.95 3.77
N PRO A 90 -14.29 9.28 3.87
CA PRO A 90 -15.38 10.23 3.81
C PRO A 90 -16.30 10.00 2.60
N ARG A 91 -17.62 10.04 2.84
CA ARG A 91 -18.62 9.71 1.83
C ARG A 91 -18.50 10.54 0.55
N SER A 92 -18.02 11.79 0.64
CA SER A 92 -17.78 12.67 -0.51
C SER A 92 -16.62 12.19 -1.39
N LEU A 93 -15.56 11.63 -0.79
CA LEU A 93 -14.41 11.04 -1.47
C LEU A 93 -14.78 9.68 -2.08
N GLY A 94 -15.45 8.81 -1.30
CA GLY A 94 -15.90 7.51 -1.79
C GLY A 94 -16.81 7.64 -3.02
N ARG A 95 -17.76 8.58 -3.03
CA ARG A 95 -18.58 8.88 -4.21
C ARG A 95 -17.75 9.36 -5.40
N ALA A 96 -16.69 10.16 -5.16
CA ALA A 96 -15.80 10.64 -6.21
C ALA A 96 -15.10 9.48 -6.91
N ILE A 97 -14.53 8.59 -6.10
CA ILE A 97 -13.81 7.40 -6.56
C ILE A 97 -14.75 6.54 -7.40
N VAL A 98 -15.91 6.16 -6.86
CA VAL A 98 -16.88 5.30 -7.56
C VAL A 98 -17.36 5.91 -8.88
N ARG A 99 -17.65 7.22 -8.91
CA ARG A 99 -18.11 7.90 -10.13
C ARG A 99 -17.05 7.98 -11.23
N ALA A 100 -15.77 7.99 -10.86
CA ALA A 100 -14.68 8.03 -11.82
C ALA A 100 -14.29 6.65 -12.38
N LEU A 101 -14.80 5.56 -11.80
CA LEU A 101 -14.52 4.22 -12.32
C LEU A 101 -15.19 3.98 -13.68
N PRO A 102 -14.56 3.19 -14.57
CA PRO A 102 -15.22 2.63 -15.74
C PRO A 102 -16.48 1.85 -15.35
N GLU A 103 -17.48 1.81 -16.23
CA GLU A 103 -18.82 1.30 -15.92
C GLU A 103 -18.82 -0.12 -15.35
N GLY A 104 -18.17 -1.08 -16.01
CA GLY A 104 -18.13 -2.46 -15.53
C GLY A 104 -17.48 -2.59 -14.14
N LYS A 105 -16.43 -1.82 -13.87
CA LYS A 105 -15.78 -1.79 -12.56
C LYS A 105 -16.67 -1.12 -11.50
N ARG A 106 -17.36 -0.04 -11.87
CA ARG A 106 -18.31 0.66 -11.01
C ARG A 106 -19.46 -0.25 -10.57
N GLN A 107 -20.02 -1.02 -11.51
CA GLN A 107 -21.07 -2.00 -11.22
C GLN A 107 -20.58 -3.04 -10.20
N GLY A 108 -19.38 -3.61 -10.40
CA GLY A 108 -18.79 -4.56 -9.46
C GLY A 108 -18.58 -3.96 -8.06
N VAL A 109 -18.08 -2.73 -7.96
CA VAL A 109 -17.93 -2.04 -6.66
C VAL A 109 -19.29 -1.80 -5.99
N ASN A 110 -20.29 -1.33 -6.73
CA ASN A 110 -21.62 -1.07 -6.19
C ASN A 110 -22.29 -2.35 -5.67
N LEU A 111 -22.16 -3.47 -6.38
CA LEU A 111 -22.69 -4.77 -5.92
C LEU A 111 -22.09 -5.18 -4.58
N ILE A 112 -20.79 -5.00 -4.39
CA ILE A 112 -20.11 -5.32 -3.11
C ILE A 112 -20.61 -4.41 -2.00
N LEU A 113 -20.69 -3.09 -2.26
CA LEU A 113 -21.18 -2.12 -1.29
C LEU A 113 -22.64 -2.38 -0.89
N ASP A 114 -23.50 -2.73 -1.85
CA ASP A 114 -24.91 -2.99 -1.60
C ASP A 114 -25.13 -4.31 -0.88
N TYR A 115 -24.32 -5.34 -1.17
CA TYR A 115 -24.33 -6.59 -0.42
C TYR A 115 -23.98 -6.34 1.06
N ARG A 116 -22.94 -5.54 1.33
CA ARG A 116 -22.48 -5.26 2.69
C ARG A 116 -23.43 -4.41 3.52
N LYS A 117 -24.24 -3.54 2.90
CA LYS A 117 -25.30 -2.77 3.60
C LYS A 117 -26.46 -3.65 4.11
N ARG A 118 -26.58 -4.87 3.59
CA ARG A 118 -27.69 -5.80 3.93
C ARG A 118 -27.34 -6.78 5.05
N ILE A 119 -26.09 -6.78 5.49
CA ILE A 119 -25.57 -7.56 6.63
C ILE A 119 -25.50 -6.62 7.83
#